data_AF-A0A7G9BGV0-F1
#
_entry.id   AF-A0A7G9BGV0-F1
#
_cell.length_a   1.000
_cell.length_b   1.000
_cell.length_c   1.000
_cell.angle_alpha   90.00
_cell.angle_beta   90.00
_cell.angle_gamma   90.00
#
_symmetry.space_group_name_H-M   'P 1'
#
loop_
_entity.id
_entity.type
_entity.pdbx_description
1 polymer ?
#
loop_
_entity_poly.entity_id
_entity_poly.type
_entity_poly.pdbx_seq_one_letter_code
_entity_poly.pdbx_strand_id
1 'polypeptide(L)'
;MDKFHDETLYKLETAINELEIEADCSVQRIEAVIYHILECLSELKAYVLKRGFKNTDEEIRFFKHQKPAIVAKLIYYNAIYKIETKKPYGAKPIRKYLNKELKKLKRFFDNNLDFYKYYRSNNSFLDESFFVRGKHDIKLWLDTYYFQSDQSFSTSHDYKVAKIIANDLIQVYIEDQLYNKFQKDKSKTQKKLKWTGSKVALIELIYALHYQNVFDNGNNDIREVAQYFESTFDIDLGNFYQTYLELRNRKMNRTKFLDALREELIRRMDEQDEK
;
A
#
# COMPACT_ATOMS: atom_id res chain seq x y z
N MET A 1 4.61 -32.34 -14.27
CA MET A 1 4.98 -31.51 -13.11
C MET A 1 3.93 -30.43 -12.89
N ASP A 2 3.53 -29.76 -13.96
CA ASP A 2 2.62 -28.61 -13.95
C ASP A 2 1.31 -28.83 -13.23
N LYS A 3 0.57 -29.90 -13.55
CA LYS A 3 -0.73 -30.15 -12.92
C LYS A 3 -0.65 -30.27 -11.39
N PHE A 4 0.36 -31.00 -10.89
CA PHE A 4 0.60 -31.14 -9.45
C PHE A 4 1.07 -29.83 -8.82
N HIS A 5 1.95 -29.09 -9.50
CA HIS A 5 2.39 -27.78 -9.05
C HIS A 5 1.23 -26.78 -8.95
N ASP A 6 0.40 -26.68 -9.99
CA ASP A 6 -0.69 -25.71 -10.07
C ASP A 6 -1.79 -26.05 -9.06
N GLU A 7 -2.09 -27.33 -8.85
CA GLU A 7 -2.99 -27.79 -7.77
C GLU A 7 -2.43 -27.46 -6.38
N THR A 8 -1.12 -27.65 -6.18
CA THR A 8 -0.45 -27.35 -4.90
C THR A 8 -0.41 -25.85 -4.64
N LEU A 9 -0.11 -25.05 -5.67
CA LEU A 9 -0.09 -23.59 -5.59
C LEU A 9 -1.49 -23.03 -5.32
N TYR A 10 -2.51 -23.57 -5.99
CA TYR A 10 -3.90 -23.19 -5.78
C TYR A 10 -4.37 -23.50 -4.36
N LYS A 11 -4.05 -24.69 -3.83
CA LYS A 11 -4.33 -25.04 -2.43
C LYS A 11 -3.65 -24.08 -1.46
N LEU A 12 -2.38 -23.76 -1.71
CA LEU A 12 -1.62 -22.82 -0.89
C LEU A 12 -2.22 -21.41 -0.94
N GLU A 13 -2.62 -20.94 -2.12
CA GLU A 13 -3.26 -19.62 -2.30
C GLU A 13 -4.62 -19.57 -1.64
N THR A 14 -5.40 -20.64 -1.73
CA THR A 14 -6.70 -20.75 -1.06
C THR A 14 -6.52 -20.70 0.46
N ALA A 15 -5.59 -21.48 1.02
CA ALA A 15 -5.29 -21.46 2.45
C ALA A 15 -4.78 -20.10 2.92
N ILE A 16 -3.94 -19.42 2.12
CA ILE A 16 -3.48 -18.06 2.41
C ILE A 16 -4.66 -17.07 2.41
N ASN A 17 -5.54 -17.13 1.41
CA ASN A 17 -6.69 -16.24 1.28
C ASN A 17 -7.72 -16.45 2.40
N GLU A 18 -7.97 -17.70 2.80
CA GLU A 18 -8.84 -18.02 3.94
C GLU A 18 -8.32 -17.41 5.24
N LEU A 19 -6.99 -17.49 5.46
CA LEU A 19 -6.34 -16.84 6.59
C LEU A 19 -6.38 -15.30 6.49
N GLU A 20 -6.45 -14.74 5.28
CA GLU A 20 -6.53 -13.29 5.07
C GLU A 20 -7.91 -12.68 5.34
N ILE A 21 -8.99 -13.47 5.22
CA ILE A 21 -10.39 -13.04 5.40
C ILE A 21 -10.76 -12.89 6.89
N GLU A 22 -10.11 -13.64 7.79
CA GLU A 22 -10.38 -13.61 9.23
C GLU A 22 -9.41 -12.67 9.98
N ALA A 23 -9.87 -11.43 10.21
CA ALA A 23 -9.34 -10.44 11.18
C ALA A 23 -7.92 -9.84 10.97
N ASP A 24 -7.69 -8.71 11.66
CA ASP A 24 -6.50 -7.84 11.61
C ASP A 24 -5.18 -8.63 11.58
N CYS A 25 -4.27 -8.21 10.68
CA CYS A 25 -2.99 -8.83 10.34
C CYS A 25 -2.10 -9.13 11.56
N SER A 26 -2.34 -10.26 12.23
CA SER A 26 -1.62 -10.67 13.43
C SER A 26 -0.36 -11.44 13.06
N VAL A 27 0.69 -11.27 13.87
CA VAL A 27 1.97 -12.00 13.71
C VAL A 27 1.75 -13.52 13.72
N GLN A 28 0.75 -13.99 14.47
CA GLN A 28 0.33 -15.40 14.56
C GLN A 28 -0.17 -15.95 13.22
N ARG A 29 -0.85 -15.13 12.40
CA ARG A 29 -1.25 -15.55 11.05
C ARG A 29 -0.05 -15.81 10.16
N ILE A 30 0.95 -14.93 10.23
CA ILE A 30 2.15 -15.05 9.41
C ILE A 30 2.89 -16.36 9.76
N GLU A 31 2.90 -16.73 11.04
CA GLU A 31 3.45 -18.01 11.49
C GLU A 31 2.67 -19.21 10.93
N ALA A 32 1.34 -19.19 10.98
CA ALA A 32 0.50 -20.25 10.41
C ALA A 32 0.71 -20.41 8.89
N VAL A 33 0.78 -19.28 8.16
CA VAL A 33 1.07 -19.29 6.71
C VAL A 33 2.46 -19.89 6.43
N ILE A 34 3.48 -19.52 7.22
CA ILE A 34 4.82 -20.09 7.08
C ILE A 34 4.79 -21.61 7.26
N TYR A 35 4.01 -22.11 8.23
CA TYR A 35 3.87 -23.55 8.46
C TYR A 35 3.29 -24.28 7.24
N HIS A 36 2.18 -23.77 6.69
CA HIS A 36 1.57 -24.35 5.47
C HIS A 36 2.50 -24.30 4.26
N ILE A 37 3.29 -23.23 4.09
CA ILE A 37 4.28 -23.15 3.01
C ILE A 37 5.38 -24.21 3.19
N LEU A 38 5.83 -24.46 4.41
CA LEU A 38 6.85 -25.47 4.70
C LEU A 38 6.34 -26.89 4.43
N GLU A 39 5.11 -27.19 4.82
CA GLU A 39 4.45 -28.47 4.53
C GLU A 39 4.34 -28.69 3.01
N CYS A 40 3.84 -27.68 2.29
CA CYS A 40 3.77 -27.68 0.83
C CYS A 40 5.14 -27.93 0.17
N LEU A 41 6.21 -27.29 0.65
CA LEU A 41 7.56 -27.49 0.13
C LEU A 41 8.08 -28.91 0.41
N SER A 42 7.73 -29.49 1.56
CA SER A 42 8.08 -30.87 1.91
C SER A 42 7.39 -31.88 0.99
N GLU A 43 6.08 -31.72 0.75
CA GLU A 43 5.33 -32.54 -0.20
C GLU A 43 5.89 -32.43 -1.62
N LEU A 44 6.18 -31.21 -2.06
CA LEU A 44 6.78 -30.95 -3.37
C LEU A 44 8.13 -31.63 -3.52
N LYS A 45 8.97 -31.56 -2.47
CA LYS A 45 10.26 -32.24 -2.44
C LYS A 45 10.10 -33.76 -2.54
N ALA A 46 9.20 -34.36 -1.76
CA ALA A 46 8.95 -35.80 -1.78
C ALA A 46 8.47 -36.26 -3.18
N TYR A 47 7.59 -35.48 -3.82
CA TYR A 47 7.11 -35.76 -5.16
C TYR A 47 8.23 -35.71 -6.21
N VAL A 48 9.10 -34.68 -6.16
CA VAL A 48 10.23 -34.52 -7.08
C VAL A 48 11.26 -35.64 -6.90
N LEU A 49 11.56 -36.04 -5.68
CA LEU A 49 12.51 -37.13 -5.42
C LEU A 49 11.97 -38.50 -5.88
N LYS A 50 10.65 -38.74 -5.77
CA LYS A 50 10.03 -40.01 -6.19
C LYS A 50 9.91 -40.14 -7.70
N ARG A 51 9.56 -39.06 -8.39
CA ARG A 51 9.29 -39.08 -9.84
C ARG A 51 10.53 -38.76 -10.68
N GLY A 52 11.39 -37.87 -10.21
CA GLY A 52 12.43 -37.25 -11.02
C GLY A 52 11.88 -36.33 -12.12
N PHE A 53 12.77 -35.86 -12.99
CA PHE A 53 12.44 -35.04 -14.16
C PHE A 53 12.54 -35.89 -15.43
N LYS A 54 11.64 -35.66 -16.39
CA LYS A 54 11.62 -36.38 -17.67
C LYS A 54 12.76 -35.93 -18.59
N ASN A 55 13.09 -34.65 -18.56
CA ASN A 55 14.13 -34.02 -19.37
C ASN A 55 14.70 -32.79 -18.65
N THR A 56 15.82 -32.29 -19.18
CA THR A 56 16.50 -31.09 -18.68
C THR A 56 15.58 -29.86 -18.68
N ASP A 57 14.70 -29.73 -19.68
CA ASP A 57 13.76 -28.61 -19.77
C ASP A 57 12.70 -28.61 -18.66
N GLU A 58 12.19 -29.79 -18.26
CA GLU A 58 11.26 -29.93 -17.13
C GLU A 58 11.97 -29.57 -15.81
N GLU A 59 13.26 -29.90 -15.67
CA GLU A 59 14.09 -29.51 -14.53
C GLU A 59 14.32 -27.99 -14.49
N ILE A 60 14.73 -27.39 -15.61
CA ILE A 60 14.94 -25.94 -15.74
C ILE A 60 13.65 -25.20 -15.39
N ARG A 61 12.52 -25.60 -15.97
CA ARG A 61 11.24 -24.94 -15.70
C ARG A 61 10.83 -25.04 -14.24
N PHE A 62 11.09 -26.18 -13.61
CA PHE A 62 10.80 -26.36 -12.19
C PHE A 62 11.62 -25.39 -11.31
N PHE A 63 12.93 -25.32 -11.54
CA PHE A 63 13.84 -24.48 -10.75
C PHE A 63 13.83 -22.99 -11.13
N LYS A 64 13.36 -22.64 -12.32
CA LYS A 64 13.24 -21.25 -12.79
C LYS A 64 11.91 -20.60 -12.43
N HIS A 65 10.81 -21.36 -12.41
CA HIS A 65 9.47 -20.79 -12.24
C HIS A 65 8.66 -21.41 -11.10
N GLN A 66 8.58 -22.74 -11.02
CA GLN A 66 7.65 -23.43 -10.11
C GLN A 66 8.11 -23.36 -8.65
N LYS A 67 9.28 -23.94 -8.34
CA LYS A 67 9.84 -23.89 -6.98
C LYS A 67 10.06 -22.45 -6.51
N PRO A 68 10.62 -21.52 -7.32
CA PRO A 68 10.80 -20.14 -6.89
C PRO A 68 9.51 -19.42 -6.52
N ALA A 69 8.37 -19.70 -7.16
CA ALA A 69 7.09 -19.07 -6.83
C ALA A 69 6.64 -19.38 -5.39
N ILE A 70 6.83 -20.63 -4.93
CA ILE A 70 6.46 -21.06 -3.58
C ILE A 70 7.49 -20.57 -2.56
N VAL A 71 8.79 -20.71 -2.86
CA VAL A 71 9.86 -20.25 -1.96
C VAL A 71 9.84 -18.72 -1.81
N ALA A 72 9.44 -17.97 -2.85
CA ALA A 72 9.28 -16.52 -2.77
C ALA A 72 8.25 -16.13 -1.71
N LYS A 73 7.13 -16.84 -1.61
CA LYS A 73 6.12 -16.63 -0.56
C LYS A 73 6.72 -16.87 0.82
N LEU A 74 7.50 -17.93 1.00
CA LEU A 74 8.19 -18.19 2.28
C LEU A 74 9.13 -17.02 2.67
N ILE A 75 9.93 -16.53 1.73
CA ILE A 75 10.84 -15.41 1.96
C ILE A 75 10.03 -14.15 2.29
N TYR A 76 8.95 -13.88 1.57
CA TYR A 76 8.05 -12.76 1.78
C TYR A 76 7.46 -12.78 3.20
N TYR A 77 6.76 -13.84 3.60
CA TYR A 77 6.11 -13.91 4.92
C TYR A 77 7.12 -13.86 6.06
N ASN A 78 8.29 -14.51 5.91
CA ASN A 78 9.36 -14.40 6.90
C ASN A 78 9.94 -12.97 6.99
N ALA A 79 10.00 -12.24 5.87
CA ALA A 79 10.40 -10.83 5.88
C ALA A 79 9.34 -9.95 6.55
N ILE A 80 8.05 -10.15 6.26
CA ILE A 80 6.96 -9.41 6.91
C ILE A 80 6.96 -9.69 8.42
N TYR A 81 7.11 -10.94 8.84
CA TYR A 81 7.27 -11.31 10.25
C TYR A 81 8.39 -10.51 10.91
N LYS A 82 9.57 -10.44 10.28
CA LYS A 82 10.72 -9.67 10.81
C LYS A 82 10.46 -8.17 10.84
N ILE A 83 9.73 -7.63 9.86
CA ILE A 83 9.39 -6.21 9.78
C ILE A 83 8.41 -5.84 10.89
N GLU A 84 7.35 -6.63 11.10
CA GLU A 84 6.33 -6.35 12.11
C GLU A 84 6.86 -6.57 13.54
N THR A 85 7.67 -7.61 13.79
CA THR A 85 8.26 -7.87 15.12
C THR A 85 9.31 -6.84 15.53
N LYS A 86 10.07 -6.26 14.58
CA LYS A 86 11.10 -5.24 14.85
C LYS A 86 10.61 -3.81 14.68
N LYS A 87 9.31 -3.63 14.42
CA LYS A 87 8.71 -2.34 14.16
C LYS A 87 8.76 -1.46 15.42
N PRO A 88 9.42 -0.30 15.38
CA PRO A 88 9.45 0.60 16.53
C PRO A 88 8.09 1.28 16.73
N TYR A 89 7.84 1.80 17.93
CA TYR A 89 6.65 2.62 18.19
C TYR A 89 6.82 4.04 17.65
N GLY A 90 5.73 4.62 17.15
CA GLY A 90 5.67 6.01 16.69
C GLY A 90 5.89 6.21 15.18
N ALA A 91 5.15 7.15 14.60
CA ALA A 91 5.10 7.41 13.16
C ALA A 91 6.49 7.70 12.54
N LYS A 92 7.28 8.60 13.12
CA LYS A 92 8.60 8.98 12.59
C LYS A 92 9.62 7.82 12.65
N PRO A 93 9.78 7.11 13.79
CA PRO A 93 10.62 5.90 13.85
C PRO A 93 10.22 4.80 12.87
N ILE A 94 8.91 4.52 12.73
CA ILE A 94 8.39 3.51 11.78
C ILE A 94 8.80 3.88 10.35
N ARG A 95 8.57 5.14 9.95
CA ARG A 95 8.95 5.60 8.61
C ARG A 95 10.45 5.45 8.37
N LYS A 96 11.31 5.81 9.33
CA LYS A 96 12.76 5.65 9.21
C LYS A 96 13.17 4.17 9.09
N TYR A 97 12.52 3.29 9.85
CA TYR A 97 12.76 1.85 9.81
C TYR A 97 12.37 1.25 8.45
N LEU A 98 11.16 1.52 7.96
CA LEU A 98 10.69 1.03 6.66
C LEU A 98 11.58 1.52 5.50
N ASN A 99 11.99 2.78 5.51
CA ASN A 99 12.95 3.31 4.54
C ASN A 99 14.33 2.63 4.62
N LYS A 100 14.76 2.18 5.81
CA LYS A 100 16.00 1.41 5.96
C LYS A 100 15.87 0.02 5.34
N GLU A 101 14.72 -0.64 5.48
CA GLU A 101 14.46 -1.92 4.82
C GLU A 101 14.42 -1.77 3.29
N LEU A 102 13.78 -0.73 2.75
CA LEU A 102 13.83 -0.42 1.30
C LEU A 102 15.27 -0.25 0.78
N LYS A 103 16.14 0.42 1.56
CA LYS A 103 17.57 0.53 1.19
C LYS A 103 18.28 -0.82 1.13
N LYS A 104 17.90 -1.80 1.94
CA LYS A 104 18.47 -3.15 1.86
C LYS A 104 18.01 -3.87 0.60
N LEU A 105 16.73 -3.75 0.25
CA LEU A 105 16.20 -4.30 -1.01
C LEU A 105 16.94 -3.71 -2.21
N LYS A 106 17.12 -2.38 -2.22
CA LYS A 106 17.89 -1.69 -3.27
C LYS A 106 19.33 -2.20 -3.37
N ARG A 107 20.04 -2.36 -2.25
CA ARG A 107 21.41 -2.92 -2.26
C ARG A 107 21.45 -4.33 -2.84
N PHE A 108 20.45 -5.17 -2.52
CA PHE A 108 20.38 -6.51 -3.12
C PHE A 108 20.16 -6.43 -4.63
N PHE A 109 19.28 -5.54 -5.09
CA PHE A 109 19.06 -5.29 -6.51
C PHE A 109 20.34 -4.83 -7.21
N ASP A 110 21.02 -3.81 -6.68
CA ASP A 110 22.24 -3.25 -7.25
C ASP A 110 23.35 -4.32 -7.35
N ASN A 111 23.52 -5.15 -6.30
CA ASN A 111 24.53 -6.22 -6.28
C ASN A 111 24.22 -7.38 -7.25
N ASN A 112 22.97 -7.55 -7.67
CA ASN A 112 22.54 -8.66 -8.54
C ASN A 112 21.99 -8.15 -9.89
N LEU A 113 22.32 -6.92 -10.28
CA LEU A 113 21.70 -6.22 -11.41
C LEU A 113 21.75 -7.03 -12.71
N ASP A 114 22.86 -7.71 -13.00
CA ASP A 114 23.01 -8.49 -14.24
C ASP A 114 22.13 -9.74 -14.25
N PHE A 115 21.97 -10.39 -13.09
CA PHE A 115 21.03 -11.51 -12.94
C PHE A 115 19.57 -11.03 -13.00
N TYR A 116 19.26 -9.85 -12.45
CA TYR A 116 17.95 -9.22 -12.62
C TYR A 116 17.62 -8.96 -14.10
N LYS A 117 18.57 -8.45 -14.89
CA LYS A 117 18.41 -8.24 -16.34
C LYS A 117 18.19 -9.57 -17.06
N TYR A 118 18.99 -10.59 -16.74
CA TYR A 118 18.82 -11.94 -17.29
C TYR A 118 17.41 -12.48 -17.02
N TYR A 119 16.96 -12.44 -15.76
CA TYR A 119 15.67 -12.99 -15.36
C TYR A 119 14.50 -12.21 -15.97
N ARG A 120 14.54 -10.87 -15.92
CA ARG A 120 13.44 -10.02 -16.46
C ARG A 120 13.38 -9.99 -17.99
N SER A 121 14.50 -10.23 -18.69
CA SER A 121 14.49 -10.38 -20.15
C SER A 121 14.01 -11.77 -20.61
N ASN A 122 13.70 -12.68 -19.68
CA ASN A 122 13.32 -14.06 -19.95
C ASN A 122 14.32 -14.80 -20.86
N ASN A 123 15.60 -14.45 -20.75
CA ASN A 123 16.67 -15.09 -21.51
C ASN A 123 16.82 -16.56 -21.05
N SER A 124 17.22 -17.44 -21.96
CA SER A 124 17.42 -18.87 -21.74
C SER A 124 18.87 -19.32 -21.94
N PHE A 125 19.77 -18.44 -22.38
CA PHE A 125 21.14 -18.79 -22.77
C PHE A 125 21.97 -19.43 -21.66
N LEU A 126 21.69 -19.11 -20.39
CA LEU A 126 22.41 -19.64 -19.23
C LEU A 126 21.55 -20.59 -18.39
N ASP A 127 20.36 -20.98 -18.87
CA ASP A 127 19.40 -21.75 -18.07
C ASP A 127 19.97 -23.09 -17.63
N GLU A 128 20.74 -23.77 -18.49
CA GLU A 128 21.40 -25.04 -18.14
C GLU A 128 22.40 -24.89 -16.99
N SER A 129 23.17 -23.79 -16.95
CA SER A 129 24.17 -23.54 -15.91
C SER A 129 23.55 -23.04 -14.60
N PHE A 130 22.33 -22.48 -14.67
CA PHE A 130 21.63 -21.88 -13.53
C PHE A 130 20.62 -22.82 -12.86
N PHE A 131 19.92 -23.64 -13.65
CA PHE A 131 18.72 -24.35 -13.20
C PHE A 131 18.81 -25.87 -13.35
N VAL A 132 19.94 -26.43 -13.77
CA VAL A 132 20.19 -27.88 -13.74
C VAL A 132 21.03 -28.24 -12.52
N ARG A 133 20.62 -29.27 -11.78
CA ARG A 133 21.37 -29.73 -10.60
C ARG A 133 22.75 -30.23 -11.00
N GLY A 134 23.75 -29.96 -10.16
CA GLY A 134 25.14 -30.42 -10.35
C GLY A 134 25.96 -29.69 -11.42
N LYS A 135 25.34 -28.93 -12.34
CA LYS A 135 26.04 -28.14 -13.38
C LYS A 135 26.39 -26.71 -12.95
N HIS A 136 26.84 -26.51 -11.71
CA HIS A 136 27.17 -25.16 -11.22
C HIS A 136 28.53 -24.69 -11.74
N ASP A 137 28.61 -23.44 -12.19
CA ASP A 137 29.88 -22.77 -12.55
C ASP A 137 30.20 -21.68 -11.53
N ILE A 138 31.36 -21.81 -10.87
CA ILE A 138 31.85 -20.86 -9.85
C ILE A 138 32.05 -19.46 -10.46
N LYS A 139 32.35 -19.37 -11.75
CA LYS A 139 32.51 -18.10 -12.48
C LYS A 139 31.20 -17.32 -12.63
N LEU A 140 30.06 -17.95 -12.36
CA LEU A 140 28.73 -17.34 -12.40
C LEU A 140 28.29 -16.77 -11.04
N TRP A 141 29.23 -16.36 -10.19
CA TRP A 141 28.97 -15.65 -8.93
C TRP A 141 28.01 -16.41 -8.00
N LEU A 142 28.31 -17.69 -7.76
CA LEU A 142 27.51 -18.56 -6.89
C LEU A 142 27.39 -17.96 -5.47
N ASP A 143 26.18 -18.02 -4.92
CA ASP A 143 25.98 -17.71 -3.49
C ASP A 143 26.59 -18.84 -2.67
N THR A 144 27.36 -18.51 -1.63
CA THR A 144 27.98 -19.51 -0.75
C THR A 144 26.94 -20.39 -0.06
N TYR A 145 25.70 -19.90 0.08
CA TYR A 145 24.55 -20.67 0.55
C TYR A 145 24.29 -21.95 -0.27
N TYR A 146 24.59 -21.95 -1.58
CA TYR A 146 24.40 -23.13 -2.42
C TYR A 146 25.14 -24.36 -1.87
N PHE A 147 26.37 -24.18 -1.37
CA PHE A 147 27.19 -25.27 -0.83
C PHE A 147 26.67 -25.85 0.49
N GLN A 148 25.84 -25.10 1.22
CA GLN A 148 25.20 -25.55 2.47
C GLN A 148 23.77 -26.07 2.26
N SER A 149 23.20 -25.82 1.09
CA SER A 149 21.84 -26.20 0.76
C SER A 149 21.74 -27.67 0.32
N ASP A 150 20.52 -28.22 0.37
CA ASP A 150 20.25 -29.56 -0.14
C ASP A 150 20.33 -29.58 -1.67
N GLN A 151 21.45 -30.08 -2.20
CA GLN A 151 21.75 -30.19 -3.62
C GLN A 151 20.82 -31.17 -4.35
N SER A 152 20.12 -32.06 -3.63
CA SER A 152 19.13 -32.96 -4.24
C SER A 152 17.87 -32.22 -4.70
N PHE A 153 17.59 -31.06 -4.08
CA PHE A 153 16.39 -30.29 -4.33
C PHE A 153 16.68 -28.81 -4.60
N SER A 154 17.92 -28.38 -4.82
CA SER A 154 18.27 -26.97 -5.05
C SER A 154 19.30 -26.81 -6.17
N THR A 155 19.25 -25.67 -6.84
CA THR A 155 20.23 -25.30 -7.88
C THR A 155 21.03 -24.08 -7.44
N SER A 156 21.95 -23.64 -8.30
CA SER A 156 22.78 -22.48 -8.01
C SER A 156 22.00 -21.17 -7.90
N HIS A 157 20.91 -21.03 -8.66
CA HIS A 157 20.21 -19.75 -8.85
C HIS A 157 18.70 -19.79 -8.56
N ASP A 158 18.10 -20.94 -8.24
CA ASP A 158 16.68 -21.04 -7.90
C ASP A 158 16.28 -20.15 -6.71
N TYR A 159 17.10 -20.14 -5.65
CA TYR A 159 16.89 -19.29 -4.48
C TYR A 159 17.06 -17.81 -4.81
N LYS A 160 18.00 -17.46 -5.71
CA LYS A 160 18.15 -16.07 -6.16
C LYS A 160 16.89 -15.60 -6.89
N VAL A 161 16.30 -16.44 -7.75
CA VAL A 161 15.01 -16.12 -8.41
C VAL A 161 13.90 -15.95 -7.37
N ALA A 162 13.77 -16.87 -6.42
CA ALA A 162 12.76 -16.78 -5.37
C ALA A 162 12.90 -15.46 -4.58
N LYS A 163 14.14 -15.07 -4.29
CA LYS A 163 14.46 -13.83 -3.57
C LYS A 163 14.17 -12.58 -4.39
N ILE A 164 14.34 -12.61 -5.71
CA ILE A 164 13.92 -11.52 -6.61
C ILE A 164 12.41 -11.30 -6.49
N ILE A 165 11.63 -12.37 -6.69
CA ILE A 165 10.16 -12.31 -6.62
C ILE A 165 9.70 -11.82 -5.24
N ALA A 166 10.29 -12.37 -4.18
CA ALA A 166 9.95 -11.96 -2.82
C ALA A 166 10.27 -10.49 -2.53
N ASN A 167 11.43 -9.99 -2.98
CA ASN A 167 11.82 -8.59 -2.78
C ASN A 167 10.86 -7.63 -3.48
N ASP A 168 10.40 -7.98 -4.69
CA ASP A 168 9.42 -7.17 -5.43
C ASP A 168 8.09 -7.10 -4.62
N LEU A 169 7.62 -8.21 -4.04
CA LEU A 169 6.44 -8.24 -3.16
C LEU A 169 6.64 -7.46 -1.84
N ILE A 170 7.81 -7.60 -1.20
CA ILE A 170 8.13 -6.88 0.04
C ILE A 170 8.18 -5.38 -0.22
N GLN A 171 8.72 -4.95 -1.37
CA GLN A 171 8.75 -3.54 -1.74
C GLN A 171 7.34 -2.96 -1.82
N VAL A 172 6.42 -3.62 -2.53
CA VAL A 172 5.02 -3.21 -2.63
C VAL A 172 4.37 -3.11 -1.24
N TYR A 173 4.59 -4.10 -0.37
CA TYR A 173 4.09 -4.05 1.01
C TYR A 173 4.59 -2.84 1.79
N ILE A 174 5.90 -2.57 1.74
CA ILE A 174 6.49 -1.44 2.47
C ILE A 174 5.98 -0.10 1.91
N GLU A 175 5.87 0.02 0.60
CA GLU A 175 5.36 1.22 -0.07
C GLU A 175 3.89 1.47 0.30
N ASP A 176 3.06 0.43 0.33
CA ASP A 176 1.66 0.50 0.78
C ASP A 176 1.56 0.96 2.23
N GLN A 177 2.36 0.38 3.14
CA GLN A 177 2.42 0.82 4.54
C GLN A 177 2.86 2.29 4.67
N LEU A 178 3.77 2.75 3.80
CA LEU A 178 4.21 4.15 3.77
C LEU A 178 3.15 5.08 3.18
N TYR A 179 2.34 4.62 2.23
CA TYR A 179 1.27 5.39 1.61
C TYR A 179 0.04 5.49 2.53
N ASN A 180 -0.51 4.35 2.96
CA ASN A 180 -1.76 4.27 3.71
C ASN A 180 -1.67 4.88 5.11
N LYS A 181 -0.54 4.73 5.81
CA LYS A 181 -0.37 5.27 7.18
C LYS A 181 0.09 6.73 7.24
N PHE A 182 0.72 7.26 6.19
CA PHE A 182 1.33 8.60 6.26
C PHE A 182 0.76 9.61 5.25
N GLN A 183 -0.01 9.19 4.24
CA GLN A 183 -0.76 10.10 3.38
C GLN A 183 -2.19 10.37 3.89
N LYS A 184 -2.83 9.45 4.63
CA LYS A 184 -4.07 9.77 5.35
C LYS A 184 -3.86 10.86 6.42
N ASP A 185 -2.67 10.90 7.04
CA ASP A 185 -2.25 11.97 7.95
C ASP A 185 -1.95 13.32 7.27
N LYS A 186 -1.99 13.42 5.93
CA LYS A 186 -1.92 14.71 5.23
C LYS A 186 -3.25 15.46 5.20
N SER A 187 -4.37 14.86 5.65
CA SER A 187 -5.36 15.67 6.35
C SER A 187 -4.76 16.05 7.70
N LYS A 188 -3.77 16.95 7.67
CA LYS A 188 -3.48 17.78 8.84
C LYS A 188 -4.84 18.20 9.33
N THR A 189 -5.16 17.90 10.57
CA THR A 189 -6.12 18.68 11.35
C THR A 189 -5.61 20.12 11.27
N GLN A 190 -5.97 20.81 10.19
CA GLN A 190 -6.09 22.25 10.21
C GLN A 190 -6.88 22.52 11.48
N LYS A 191 -6.35 23.36 12.36
CA LYS A 191 -7.11 23.80 13.53
C LYS A 191 -8.49 24.19 13.01
N LYS A 192 -9.51 23.38 13.32
CA LYS A 192 -10.87 23.64 12.86
C LYS A 192 -11.24 25.00 13.43
N LEU A 193 -11.45 25.97 12.55
CA LEU A 193 -11.93 27.27 12.97
C LEU A 193 -13.34 27.06 13.51
N LYS A 194 -13.62 27.59 14.70
CA LYS A 194 -14.97 27.57 15.26
C LYS A 194 -15.71 28.79 14.77
N TRP A 195 -16.92 28.60 14.25
CA TRP A 195 -17.79 29.73 13.94
C TRP A 195 -18.26 30.39 15.23
N THR A 196 -17.89 31.64 15.45
CA THR A 196 -18.29 32.43 16.63
C THR A 196 -19.43 33.42 16.34
N GLY A 197 -19.84 33.54 15.07
CA GLY A 197 -20.98 34.36 14.67
C GLY A 197 -22.32 33.70 15.00
N SER A 198 -23.42 34.41 14.72
CA SER A 198 -24.76 33.81 14.86
C SER A 198 -25.01 32.75 13.78
N LYS A 199 -25.88 31.77 14.04
CA LYS A 199 -26.35 30.80 13.04
C LYS A 199 -26.98 31.50 11.83
N VAL A 200 -27.75 32.57 12.10
CA VAL A 200 -28.41 33.38 11.06
C VAL A 200 -27.39 34.03 10.12
N ALA A 201 -26.27 34.53 10.65
CA ALA A 201 -25.18 35.09 9.84
C ALA A 201 -24.50 34.02 8.95
N LEU A 202 -24.33 32.81 9.46
CA LEU A 202 -23.78 31.70 8.68
C LEU A 202 -24.73 31.27 7.56
N ILE A 203 -26.03 31.21 7.85
CA ILE A 203 -27.08 30.89 6.87
C ILE A 203 -27.13 31.97 5.78
N GLU A 204 -27.07 33.25 6.16
CA GLU A 204 -26.99 34.37 5.20
C GLU A 204 -25.80 34.22 4.24
N LEU A 205 -24.62 33.89 4.76
CA LEU A 205 -23.41 33.64 3.96
C LEU A 205 -23.54 32.42 3.04
N ILE A 206 -24.06 31.30 3.56
CA ILE A 206 -24.27 30.07 2.78
C ILE A 206 -25.18 30.34 1.58
N TYR A 207 -26.31 31.01 1.78
CA TYR A 207 -27.22 31.35 0.69
C TYR A 207 -26.60 32.32 -0.30
N ALA A 208 -25.82 33.30 0.15
CA ALA A 208 -25.14 34.23 -0.75
C ALA A 208 -24.13 33.53 -1.66
N LEU A 209 -23.29 32.64 -1.10
CA LEU A 209 -22.32 31.86 -1.87
C LEU A 209 -23.02 30.90 -2.84
N HIS A 210 -24.08 30.23 -2.37
CA HIS A 210 -24.87 29.33 -3.23
C HIS A 210 -25.51 30.07 -4.41
N TYR A 211 -26.16 31.22 -4.20
CA TYR A 211 -26.76 31.99 -5.30
C TYR A 211 -25.75 32.65 -6.24
N GLN A 212 -24.52 32.89 -5.76
CA GLN A 212 -23.40 33.31 -6.62
C GLN A 212 -22.80 32.14 -7.42
N ASN A 213 -23.29 30.90 -7.23
CA ASN A 213 -22.87 29.71 -7.96
C ASN A 213 -21.36 29.46 -7.92
N VAL A 214 -20.70 29.83 -6.82
CA VAL A 214 -19.23 29.77 -6.70
C VAL A 214 -18.70 28.36 -6.42
N PHE A 215 -19.57 27.42 -6.05
CA PHE A 215 -19.20 26.04 -5.76
C PHE A 215 -19.52 25.13 -6.94
N ASP A 216 -18.58 24.24 -7.29
CA ASP A 216 -18.67 23.21 -8.34
C ASP A 216 -19.39 23.67 -9.62
N ASN A 217 -19.00 24.84 -10.12
CA ASN A 217 -19.54 25.47 -11.33
C ASN A 217 -21.07 25.70 -11.29
N GLY A 218 -21.65 25.88 -10.10
CA GLY A 218 -23.07 26.19 -9.90
C GLY A 218 -24.01 24.98 -9.84
N ASN A 219 -23.50 23.75 -9.78
CA ASN A 219 -24.30 22.52 -9.83
C ASN A 219 -24.69 21.94 -8.45
N ASN A 220 -24.43 22.65 -7.36
CA ASN A 220 -24.59 22.10 -6.01
C ASN A 220 -25.96 22.37 -5.40
N ASP A 221 -26.50 21.40 -4.64
CA ASP A 221 -27.69 21.60 -3.82
C ASP A 221 -27.33 22.48 -2.61
N ILE A 222 -28.19 23.44 -2.26
CA ILE A 222 -28.06 24.24 -1.04
C ILE A 222 -27.90 23.37 0.22
N ARG A 223 -28.49 22.16 0.25
CA ARG A 223 -28.33 21.19 1.35
C ARG A 223 -26.90 20.70 1.47
N GLU A 224 -26.24 20.41 0.35
CA GLU A 224 -24.86 19.95 0.32
C GLU A 224 -23.91 21.05 0.81
N VAL A 225 -24.17 22.29 0.38
CA VAL A 225 -23.43 23.46 0.86
C VAL A 225 -23.65 23.66 2.36
N ALA A 226 -24.89 23.56 2.85
CA ALA A 226 -25.19 23.69 4.28
C ALA A 226 -24.48 22.62 5.12
N GLN A 227 -24.58 21.34 4.73
CA GLN A 227 -23.92 20.21 5.41
C GLN A 227 -22.40 20.35 5.44
N TYR A 228 -21.81 20.88 4.37
CA TYR A 228 -20.39 21.17 4.31
C TYR A 228 -19.98 22.19 5.38
N PHE A 229 -20.74 23.28 5.51
CA PHE A 229 -20.48 24.32 6.51
C PHE A 229 -20.73 23.82 7.95
N GLU A 230 -21.78 23.03 8.19
CA GLU A 230 -22.04 22.36 9.48
C GLU A 230 -20.86 21.49 9.90
N SER A 231 -20.35 20.66 8.98
CA SER A 231 -19.22 19.76 9.21
C SER A 231 -17.90 20.50 9.42
N THR A 232 -17.72 21.62 8.71
CA THR A 232 -16.49 22.43 8.75
C THR A 232 -16.37 23.21 10.06
N PHE A 233 -17.48 23.83 10.49
CA PHE A 233 -17.51 24.68 11.68
C PHE A 233 -17.98 23.98 12.95
N ASP A 234 -18.37 22.69 12.86
CA ASP A 234 -18.90 21.90 13.98
C ASP A 234 -20.12 22.57 14.62
N ILE A 235 -21.07 22.97 13.77
CA ILE A 235 -22.29 23.69 14.15
C ILE A 235 -23.52 23.02 13.53
N ASP A 236 -24.62 22.97 14.27
CA ASP A 236 -25.93 22.56 13.76
C ASP A 236 -26.72 23.81 13.34
N LEU A 237 -27.05 23.95 12.05
CA LEU A 237 -27.81 25.08 11.52
C LEU A 237 -29.32 24.92 11.74
N GLY A 238 -29.81 23.73 12.09
CA GLY A 238 -31.23 23.43 12.24
C GLY A 238 -32.01 23.69 10.95
N ASN A 239 -33.20 24.31 11.07
CA ASN A 239 -34.03 24.61 9.90
C ASN A 239 -33.55 25.88 9.16
N PHE A 240 -32.48 25.73 8.38
CA PHE A 240 -31.87 26.83 7.64
C PHE A 240 -32.79 27.39 6.53
N TYR A 241 -33.71 26.59 5.98
CA TYR A 241 -34.73 27.06 5.03
C TYR A 241 -35.68 28.08 5.67
N GLN A 242 -36.22 27.76 6.85
CA GLN A 242 -37.11 28.67 7.57
C GLN A 242 -36.39 29.95 7.98
N THR A 243 -35.15 29.83 8.46
CA THR A 243 -34.32 30.98 8.84
C THR A 243 -34.05 31.91 7.65
N TYR A 244 -33.84 31.34 6.46
CA TYR A 244 -33.69 32.14 5.23
C TYR A 244 -35.00 32.82 4.80
N LEU A 245 -36.15 32.16 4.95
CA LEU A 245 -37.44 32.79 4.71
C LEU A 245 -37.67 34.00 5.62
N GLU A 246 -37.27 33.89 6.89
CA GLU A 246 -37.32 34.98 7.85
C GLU A 246 -36.39 36.14 7.44
N LEU A 247 -35.16 35.84 6.99
CA LEU A 247 -34.24 36.84 6.43
C LEU A 247 -34.86 37.58 5.25
N ARG A 248 -35.48 36.86 4.32
CA ARG A 248 -36.14 37.42 3.13
C ARG A 248 -37.31 38.34 3.49
N ASN A 249 -38.02 38.03 4.57
CA ASN A 249 -39.21 38.77 5.02
C ASN A 249 -38.88 40.00 5.88
N ARG A 250 -37.60 40.28 6.18
CA ARG A 250 -37.21 41.50 6.91
C ARG A 250 -37.55 42.75 6.08
N LYS A 251 -38.19 43.72 6.74
CA LYS A 251 -38.55 45.03 6.16
C LYS A 251 -37.35 45.96 5.99
N MET A 252 -36.33 45.81 6.85
CA MET A 252 -35.12 46.62 6.88
C MET A 252 -33.91 45.67 6.95
N ASN A 253 -32.91 45.93 6.11
CA ASN A 253 -31.61 45.25 6.07
C ASN A 253 -31.68 43.70 6.08
N ARG A 254 -31.95 43.13 4.89
CA ARG A 254 -32.06 41.67 4.66
C ARG A 254 -30.70 40.95 4.69
N THR A 255 -29.61 41.67 4.41
CA THR A 255 -28.24 41.15 4.24
C THR A 255 -27.27 41.79 5.22
N LYS A 256 -27.69 41.87 6.49
CA LYS A 256 -26.99 42.61 7.53
C LYS A 256 -25.57 42.10 7.75
N PHE A 257 -25.35 40.80 7.67
CA PHE A 257 -24.03 40.23 7.89
C PHE A 257 -23.10 40.47 6.70
N LEU A 258 -23.57 40.34 5.47
CA LEU A 258 -22.79 40.60 4.27
C LEU A 258 -22.41 42.07 4.14
N ASP A 259 -23.32 42.99 4.47
CA ASP A 259 -23.04 44.42 4.49
C ASP A 259 -21.91 44.74 5.49
N ALA A 260 -21.98 44.18 6.70
CA ALA A 260 -20.95 44.34 7.72
C ALA A 260 -19.60 43.73 7.29
N LEU A 261 -19.60 42.57 6.62
CA LEU A 261 -18.39 41.94 6.09
C LEU A 261 -17.71 42.83 5.03
N ARG A 262 -18.51 43.40 4.12
CA ARG A 262 -18.01 44.31 3.07
C ARG A 262 -17.42 45.57 3.70
N GLU A 263 -18.16 46.22 4.59
CA GLU A 263 -17.73 47.46 5.25
C GLU A 263 -16.42 47.28 6.02
N GLU A 264 -16.30 46.22 6.83
CA GLU A 264 -15.07 45.96 7.58
C GLU A 264 -13.90 45.59 6.67
N LEU A 265 -14.12 44.86 5.57
CA LEU A 265 -13.06 44.54 4.63
C LEU A 265 -12.50 45.79 3.93
N ILE A 266 -13.38 46.68 3.44
CA ILE A 266 -12.99 47.94 2.80
C ILE A 266 -12.23 48.82 3.79
N ARG A 267 -12.77 49.02 5.00
CA ARG A 267 -12.14 49.81 6.06
C ARG A 267 -10.71 49.36 6.35
N ARG A 268 -10.46 48.04 6.35
CA ARG A 268 -9.13 47.46 6.59
C ARG A 268 -8.16 47.62 5.41
N MET A 269 -8.67 47.71 4.18
CA MET A 269 -7.87 48.01 2.99
C MET A 269 -7.46 49.48 3.00
N ASP A 270 -8.41 50.39 3.26
CA ASP A 270 -8.14 51.83 3.34
C ASP A 270 -7.09 52.14 4.43
N GLU A 271 -7.18 51.53 5.62
CA GLU A 271 -6.19 51.66 6.70
C GLU A 271 -4.77 51.18 6.34
N GLN A 272 -4.65 50.29 5.34
CA GLN A 272 -3.35 49.78 4.88
C GLN A 272 -2.76 50.67 3.81
N ASP A 273 -3.59 51.25 2.94
CA ASP A 273 -3.17 52.17 1.89
C ASP A 273 -2.80 53.56 2.43
N GLU A 274 -3.33 53.93 3.61
CA GLU A 274 -2.94 55.15 4.35
C GLU A 274 -1.61 55.04 5.13
N LYS A 275 -0.95 53.87 5.14
CA LYS A 275 0.36 53.63 5.80
C LYS A 275 1.53 53.57 4.83
#